data_AF-A0A2N5BQ79-F1
#
_entry.id   AF-A0A2N5BQ79-F1
#
_cell.length_a   1.000
_cell.length_b   1.000
_cell.length_c   1.000
_cell.angle_alpha   90.00
_cell.angle_beta   90.00
_cell.angle_gamma   90.00
#
_symmetry.space_group_name_H-M   'P 1'
#
loop_
_entity.id
_entity.type
_entity.pdbx_description
1 polymer ?
#
loop_
_entity_poly.entity_id
_entity_poly.type
_entity_poly.pdbx_seq_one_letter_code
_entity_poly.pdbx_strand_id
1 'polypeptide(L)' 'MAMMLPWSDHEQPDGTIEVRCGGIATFTLSRADGVGLWELRRFGESEVIETDQYRHDLFAGIQSGRIK' A
#
# COMPACT_ATOMS: atom_id res chain seq x y z
N MET A 1 6.70 15.74 -18.37
CA MET A 1 7.35 15.06 -17.23
C MET A 1 6.26 14.72 -16.23
N ALA A 2 5.86 13.45 -16.14
CA ALA A 2 4.93 13.03 -15.08
C ALA A 2 5.70 13.15 -13.77
N MET A 3 5.35 14.14 -12.96
CA MET A 3 5.90 14.29 -11.61
C MET A 3 5.48 13.03 -10.85
N MET A 4 6.42 12.11 -10.63
CA MET A 4 6.18 10.98 -9.74
C MET A 4 5.78 11.59 -8.40
N LEU A 5 4.52 11.43 -8.02
CA LEU A 5 4.07 11.80 -6.69
C LEU A 5 5.03 11.09 -5.71
N PRO A 6 5.53 11.78 -4.67
CA PRO A 6 6.50 11.22 -3.75
C PRO A 6 5.79 10.18 -2.88
N TRP A 7 5.66 8.98 -3.42
CA TRP A 7 5.16 7.82 -2.72
C TRP A 7 6.25 7.31 -1.79
N SER A 8 5.88 6.91 -0.58
CA SER A 8 6.80 6.34 0.40
C SER A 8 6.06 5.27 1.18
N ASP A 9 6.66 4.10 1.30
CA ASP A 9 6.21 3.04 2.21
C ASP A 9 6.94 3.16 3.55
N HIS A 10 6.18 3.21 4.65
CA HIS A 10 6.72 3.25 6.00
C HIS A 10 6.18 2.07 6.80
N GLU A 11 7.07 1.16 7.19
CA GLU A 11 6.72 0.05 8.06
C GLU A 11 6.43 0.54 9.47
N GLN A 12 5.28 0.16 9.99
CA GLN A 12 4.81 0.47 11.33
C GLN A 12 5.29 -0.58 12.33
N PRO A 13 5.37 -0.24 13.62
CA PRO A 13 5.74 -1.19 14.68
C PRO A 13 4.78 -2.37 14.82
N ASP A 14 3.53 -2.26 14.35
CA ASP A 14 2.57 -3.37 14.31
C ASP A 14 2.79 -4.34 13.12
N GLY A 15 3.73 -4.03 12.22
CA GLY A 15 4.06 -4.85 11.06
C GLY A 15 3.26 -4.53 9.79
N THR A 16 2.32 -3.59 9.85
CA THR A 16 1.71 -3.00 8.65
C THR A 16 2.63 -1.97 7.99
N ILE A 17 2.37 -1.65 6.73
CA ILE A 17 3.12 -0.67 5.96
C ILE A 17 2.17 0.43 5.53
N GLU A 18 2.45 1.66 5.92
CA GLU A 18 1.71 2.83 5.46
C GLU A 18 2.31 3.34 4.15
N VAL A 19 1.49 3.38 3.11
CA VAL A 19 1.85 4.01 1.84
C VAL A 19 1.36 5.44 1.85
N ARG A 20 2.31 6.38 1.82
CA ARG A 20 2.07 7.81 1.89
C ARG A 20 2.34 8.48 0.54
N CYS A 21 1.47 9.40 0.14
CA CYS A 21 1.65 10.26 -1.02
C CYS A 21 1.83 11.71 -0.55
N GLY A 22 2.97 12.34 -0.83
CA GLY A 22 3.18 13.74 -0.40
C GLY A 22 3.18 13.92 1.11
N GLY A 23 3.53 12.87 1.87
CA GLY A 23 3.50 12.86 3.33
C GLY A 23 2.14 12.50 3.94
N ILE A 24 1.09 12.29 3.14
CA ILE A 24 -0.25 11.89 3.60
C ILE A 24 -0.41 10.38 3.44
N ALA A 25 -0.75 9.66 4.50
CA ALA A 25 -1.07 8.23 4.42
C ALA A 25 -2.35 8.02 3.60
N THR A 26 -2.23 7.29 2.50
CA THR A 26 -3.32 7.04 1.55
C THR A 26 -3.73 5.57 1.56
N PHE A 27 -2.77 4.66 1.73
CA PHE A 27 -3.05 3.22 1.83
C PHE A 27 -2.31 2.58 2.98
N THR A 28 -2.80 1.43 3.41
CA THR A 28 -2.19 0.55 4.39
C THR A 28 -2.04 -0.83 3.77
N LEU A 29 -0.84 -1.38 3.87
CA LEU A 29 -0.48 -2.73 3.45
C LEU A 29 -0.34 -3.59 4.69
N SER A 30 -1.09 -4.68 4.77
CA SER A 30 -1.01 -5.64 5.87
C SER A 30 -0.77 -7.03 5.32
N ARG A 31 -0.03 -7.86 6.06
CA ARG A 31 0.16 -9.26 5.66
C ARG A 31 -1.08 -10.06 6.06
N ALA A 32 -1.72 -10.73 5.10
CA ALA A 32 -2.84 -11.62 5.33
C ALA A 32 -2.34 -12.87 6.06
N ASP A 33 -2.88 -13.11 7.26
CA ASP A 33 -2.53 -14.28 8.05
C ASP A 33 -3.02 -15.56 7.35
N GLY A 34 -2.14 -16.56 7.20
CA GLY A 34 -2.48 -17.87 6.64
C GLY A 34 -2.28 -18.06 5.13
N VAL A 35 -2.14 -17.01 4.33
CA VAL A 35 -1.96 -17.12 2.86
C VAL A 35 -0.63 -16.55 2.36
N GLY A 36 0.04 -15.76 3.20
CA GLY A 36 1.32 -15.13 2.84
C GLY A 36 1.19 -14.02 1.79
N LEU A 37 -0.03 -13.54 1.56
CA LEU A 37 -0.34 -12.41 0.68
C LEU A 37 -0.27 -11.10 1.45
N TRP A 38 -0.05 -10.02 0.72
CA TRP A 38 -0.22 -8.65 1.17
C TRP A 38 -1.60 -8.17 0.77
N GLU A 39 -2.28 -7.53 1.70
CA GLU A 39 -3.58 -6.90 1.49
C GLU A 39 -3.37 -5.40 1.49
N LEU A 40 -3.84 -4.76 0.43
CA LEU A 40 -3.88 -3.32 0.31
C LEU A 40 -5.25 -2.80 0.72
N ARG A 41 -5.26 -1.85 1.63
CA ARG A 41 -6.45 -1.19 2.17
C ARG A 41 -6.27 0.32 2.05
N ARG A 42 -7.36 1.08 1.98
CA ARG A 42 -7.28 2.53 2.14
C ARG A 42 -6.95 2.86 3.59
N PHE A 43 -6.17 3.92 3.78
CA PHE A 43 -5.78 4.33 5.12
C PHE A 43 -7.03 4.66 5.96
N GLY A 44 -7.17 3.97 7.10
CA GLY A 44 -8.34 4.10 7.98
C GLY A 44 -9.57 3.27 7.57
N GLU A 45 -9.52 2.54 6.45
CA GLU A 45 -10.58 1.64 6.02
C GLU A 45 -10.25 0.17 6.33
N SER A 46 -11.29 -0.64 6.55
CA SER A 46 -11.15 -2.09 6.77
C SER A 46 -11.31 -2.90 5.48
N GLU A 47 -11.77 -2.27 4.40
CA GLU A 47 -11.99 -2.94 3.12
C GLU A 47 -10.66 -3.19 2.39
N VAL A 48 -10.48 -4.43 1.93
CA VAL A 48 -9.34 -4.84 1.11
C VAL A 48 -9.65 -4.53 -0.34
N ILE A 49 -8.81 -3.68 -0.93
CA ILE A 49 -8.97 -3.18 -2.30
C ILE A 49 -8.26 -4.10 -3.29
N GLU A 50 -7.07 -4.57 -2.92
CA GLU A 50 -6.28 -5.49 -3.73
C GLU A 50 -5.42 -6.39 -2.84
N THR A 51 -5.08 -7.58 -3.33
CA THR A 51 -4.16 -8.49 -2.65
C THR A 51 -3.10 -8.99 -3.62
N ASP A 52 -1.84 -9.04 -3.19
CA ASP A 52 -0.74 -9.57 -4.00
C ASP A 52 0.26 -10.35 -3.15
N GLN A 53 1.05 -11.23 -3.75
CA GLN A 53 2.12 -11.92 -3.04
C GLN A 53 3.27 -10.98 -2.66
N TYR A 54 3.50 -9.93 -3.44
CA TYR A 54 4.62 -9.01 -3.28
C TYR A 54 4.14 -7.59 -2.95
N ARG A 55 4.58 -7.07 -1.80
CA ARG A 55 4.33 -5.65 -1.42
C ARG A 55 4.77 -4.66 -2.51
N HIS A 56 5.81 -5.00 -3.26
CA HIS A 56 6.36 -4.14 -4.32
C HIS A 56 5.40 -4.01 -5.51
N ASP A 57 4.64 -5.06 -5.84
CA ASP A 57 3.68 -5.03 -6.94
C ASP A 57 2.50 -4.12 -6.62
N LEU A 58 1.96 -4.23 -5.40
CA LEU A 58 0.91 -3.32 -4.89
C LEU A 58 1.41 -1.87 -4.88
N PHE A 59 2.63 -1.64 -4.37
CA PHE A 59 3.21 -0.31 -4.35
C PHE A 59 3.41 0.26 -5.76
N ALA A 60 3.93 -0.55 -6.70
CA ALA A 60 4.08 -0.16 -8.10
C ALA A 60 2.73 0.14 -8.76
N GLY A 61 1.68 -0.63 -8.44
CA GLY A 61 0.32 -0.39 -8.91
C GLY A 61 -0.25 0.96 -8.44
N ILE A 62 0.05 1.36 -7.20
CA ILE A 62 -0.29 2.68 -6.65
C ILE A 62 0.49 3.77 -7.37
N GLN A 63 1.81 3.62 -7.51
CA GLN A 63 2.67 4.61 -8.18
C GLN A 63 2.30 4.80 -9.65
N SER A 64 1.91 3.72 -10.33
CA SER A 64 1.44 3.74 -11.72
C SER A 64 0.04 4.33 -11.87
N GLY A 65 -0.70 4.55 -10.78
CA GLY A 65 -2.10 4.99 -10.81
C GLY A 65 -3.09 3.92 -11.28
N ARG A 66 -2.66 2.66 -11.34
CA ARG A 66 -3.52 1.48 -11.57
C ARG A 66 -4.48 1.30 -10.39
N ILE A 67 -3.99 1.54 -9.18
CA ILE A 67 -4.74 1.43 -7.93
C ILE A 67 -5.05 2.84 -7.43
N LYS A 68 -6.32 3.09 -7.05
CA LYS A 68 -6.85 4.42 -6.69
C LYS A 68 -7.63 4.42 -5.37
#